data_AF-G3IEC6-F1
#
_entry.id   AF-G3IEC6-F1
#
_cell.length_a   1.000
_cell.length_b   1.000
_cell.length_c   1.000
_cell.angle_alpha   90.00
_cell.angle_beta   90.00
_cell.angle_gamma   90.00
#
_symmetry.space_group_name_H-M   'P 1'
#
loop_
_entity.id
_entity.type
_entity.pdbx_description
1 polymer ?
#
loop_
_entity_poly.entity_id
_entity_poly.type
_entity_poly.pdbx_seq_one_letter_code
_entity_poly.pdbx_strand_id
1 'polypeptide(L)'
;MGEQLAESILHEGSTGCRVVEKFLKILQVVVQEPGQVFKPFLPSIIALCMEQVYPIIAERPSPDVKAELFELLFRTLHHNWRYFFKSTVLASVQRGIAEEQMENEPQFSAIMQAFGQSFLQPDIHLFKQNLFYLETLNSKQKLYHKKIFRTTMLFQFVNVLLQVLVHKSHDLLQEEIGIAIYNMASVDFDGFFAAFLPEFLTSCDGVDANQKNVLGRNFKMDRDLPSFTQNVHRLVNDLRYYRLCNHSLPPGTVKL
;
A
#
# COMPACT_ATOMS: atom_id res chain seq x y z
N MET A 1 24.27 -17.21 -7.85
CA MET A 1 23.25 -17.34 -6.77
C MET A 1 21.87 -16.95 -7.27
N GLY A 2 21.69 -15.79 -7.92
CA GLY A 2 20.40 -15.37 -8.50
C GLY A 2 19.78 -16.33 -9.53
N GLU A 3 20.58 -16.89 -10.46
CA GLU A 3 20.06 -17.87 -11.44
C GLU A 3 19.55 -19.17 -10.80
N GLN A 4 20.27 -19.71 -9.81
CA GLN A 4 19.83 -20.92 -9.08
C GLN A 4 18.58 -20.66 -8.23
N LEU A 5 18.42 -19.44 -7.70
CA LEU A 5 17.22 -19.02 -7.00
C LEU A 5 16.04 -18.92 -7.96
N ALA A 6 16.26 -18.36 -9.16
CA ALA A 6 15.27 -18.31 -10.21
C ALA A 6 14.85 -19.71 -10.66
N GLU A 7 15.78 -20.62 -10.94
CA GLU A 7 15.50 -22.02 -11.29
C GLU A 7 14.71 -22.75 -10.19
N SER A 8 15.02 -22.49 -8.92
CA SER A 8 14.30 -23.08 -7.78
C SER A 8 12.86 -22.55 -7.64
N ILE A 9 12.63 -21.29 -8.00
CA ILE A 9 11.29 -20.65 -7.96
C ILE A 9 10.50 -20.96 -9.24
N LEU A 10 11.16 -21.25 -10.36
CA LEU A 10 10.54 -21.44 -11.68
C LEU A 10 9.60 -22.65 -11.77
N HIS A 11 9.72 -23.63 -10.85
CA HIS A 11 8.80 -24.76 -10.78
C HIS A 11 7.85 -24.62 -9.58
N GLU A 12 6.63 -24.14 -9.84
CA GLU A 12 5.57 -24.05 -8.81
C GLU A 12 5.28 -25.43 -8.17
N GLY A 13 5.09 -25.44 -6.85
CA GLY A 13 4.92 -26.68 -6.07
C GLY A 13 6.16 -27.56 -5.92
N SER A 14 7.31 -27.13 -6.47
CA SER A 14 8.56 -27.88 -6.34
C SER A 14 9.19 -27.78 -4.96
N THR A 15 10.11 -28.68 -4.68
CA THR A 15 11.03 -28.60 -3.53
C THR A 15 11.74 -27.22 -3.47
N GLY A 16 11.98 -26.58 -4.61
CA GLY A 16 12.64 -25.27 -4.70
C GLY A 16 11.83 -24.14 -4.07
N CYS A 17 10.52 -24.04 -4.32
CA CYS A 17 9.65 -23.05 -3.67
C CYS A 17 9.66 -23.21 -2.15
N ARG A 18 9.56 -24.45 -1.65
CA ARG A 18 9.60 -24.75 -0.22
C ARG A 18 10.94 -24.37 0.42
N VAL A 19 12.05 -24.56 -0.28
CA VAL A 19 13.38 -24.13 0.19
C VAL A 19 13.43 -22.61 0.32
N VAL A 20 12.91 -21.89 -0.68
CA VAL A 20 12.86 -20.42 -0.67
C VAL A 20 11.97 -19.91 0.47
N GLU A 21 10.78 -20.47 0.67
CA GLU A 21 9.90 -20.14 1.80
C GLU A 21 10.62 -20.33 3.15
N LYS A 22 11.27 -21.48 3.35
CA LYS A 22 12.00 -21.77 4.60
C LYS A 22 13.16 -20.81 4.80
N PHE A 23 13.87 -20.47 3.73
CA PHE A 23 14.94 -19.50 3.78
C PHE A 23 14.44 -18.09 4.15
N LEU A 24 13.34 -17.63 3.53
CA LEU A 24 12.69 -16.36 3.88
C LEU A 24 12.25 -16.35 5.35
N LYS A 25 11.67 -17.44 5.87
CA LYS A 25 11.32 -17.58 7.30
C LYS A 25 12.52 -17.46 8.23
N ILE A 26 13.67 -18.02 7.86
CA ILE A 26 14.90 -17.86 8.65
C ILE A 26 15.31 -16.38 8.68
N LEU A 27 15.29 -15.70 7.52
CA LEU A 27 15.60 -14.28 7.46
C LEU A 27 14.62 -13.43 8.27
N GLN A 28 13.33 -13.81 8.32
CA GLN A 28 12.34 -13.13 9.15
C GLN A 28 12.75 -13.14 10.62
N VAL A 29 13.27 -14.26 11.13
CA VAL A 29 13.80 -14.35 12.51
C VAL A 29 15.03 -13.45 12.67
N VAL A 30 15.97 -13.50 11.73
CA VAL A 30 17.21 -12.72 11.77
C VAL A 30 16.94 -11.21 11.86
N VAL A 31 16.00 -10.67 11.06
CA VAL A 31 15.72 -9.22 11.07
C VAL A 31 14.99 -8.73 12.32
N GLN A 32 14.48 -9.62 13.16
CA GLN A 32 13.82 -9.26 14.43
C GLN A 32 14.79 -9.21 15.61
N GLU A 33 15.97 -9.82 15.48
CA GLU A 33 16.92 -9.93 16.58
C GLU A 33 17.37 -8.54 17.04
N PRO A 34 17.16 -8.17 18.32
CA PRO A 34 17.46 -6.82 18.82
C PRO A 34 18.96 -6.53 18.93
N GLY A 35 19.81 -7.55 18.70
CA GLY A 35 21.27 -7.47 18.79
C GLY A 35 21.92 -6.71 17.64
N GLN A 36 23.10 -6.13 17.89
CA GLN A 36 23.89 -5.44 16.87
C GLN A 36 24.54 -6.42 15.87
N VAL A 37 24.57 -7.71 16.20
CA VAL A 37 25.26 -8.76 15.41
C VAL A 37 24.69 -8.86 13.99
N PHE A 38 23.37 -8.72 13.85
CA PHE A 38 22.71 -8.95 12.56
C PHE A 38 22.44 -7.69 11.74
N LYS A 39 22.54 -6.50 12.35
CA LYS A 39 22.31 -5.23 11.65
C LYS A 39 23.19 -5.01 10.41
N PRO A 40 24.48 -5.43 10.39
CA PRO A 40 25.31 -5.32 9.20
C PRO A 40 24.76 -6.09 7.98
N PHE A 41 23.93 -7.12 8.19
CA PHE A 41 23.36 -7.92 7.10
C PHE A 41 22.06 -7.33 6.52
N LEU A 42 21.44 -6.34 7.18
CA LEU A 42 20.17 -5.75 6.70
C LEU A 42 20.23 -5.25 5.25
N PRO A 43 21.27 -4.51 4.81
CA PRO A 43 21.33 -4.06 3.42
C PRO A 43 21.36 -5.24 2.44
N SER A 44 22.09 -6.30 2.76
CA SER A 44 22.18 -7.50 1.93
C SER A 44 20.87 -8.29 1.89
N ILE A 45 20.15 -8.38 3.02
CA ILE A 45 18.83 -9.01 3.07
C ILE A 45 17.83 -8.24 2.21
N ILE A 46 17.81 -6.90 2.32
CA ILE A 46 16.93 -6.06 1.51
C ILE A 46 17.27 -6.19 0.02
N ALA A 47 18.55 -6.12 -0.34
CA ALA A 47 19.00 -6.28 -1.73
C ALA A 47 18.60 -7.65 -2.29
N LEU A 48 18.80 -8.73 -1.52
CA LEU A 48 18.35 -10.07 -1.92
C LEU A 48 16.83 -10.11 -2.17
N CYS A 49 16.04 -9.52 -1.28
CA CYS A 49 14.59 -9.48 -1.41
C CYS A 49 14.15 -8.67 -2.63
N MET A 50 14.68 -7.47 -2.81
CA MET A 50 14.19 -6.50 -3.81
C MET A 50 14.80 -6.69 -5.19
N GLU A 51 16.05 -7.13 -5.27
CA GLU A 51 16.79 -7.25 -6.54
C GLU A 51 16.79 -8.68 -7.10
N GLN A 52 16.62 -9.70 -6.25
CA GLN A 52 16.65 -11.09 -6.69
C GLN A 52 15.29 -11.77 -6.54
N VAL A 53 14.67 -11.74 -5.36
CA VAL A 53 13.44 -12.53 -5.13
C VAL A 53 12.21 -11.85 -5.74
N TYR A 54 11.96 -10.57 -5.42
CA TYR A 54 10.77 -9.84 -5.83
C TYR A 54 10.56 -9.82 -7.36
N PRO A 55 11.57 -9.52 -8.20
CA PRO A 55 11.39 -9.47 -9.65
C PRO A 55 10.98 -10.82 -10.26
N ILE A 56 11.37 -11.93 -9.63
CA ILE A 56 11.02 -13.28 -10.09
C ILE A 56 9.56 -13.58 -9.77
N ILE A 57 9.07 -13.16 -8.60
CA ILE A 57 7.75 -13.56 -8.11
C ILE A 57 6.65 -12.53 -8.39
N ALA A 58 6.97 -11.26 -8.65
CA ALA A 58 6.01 -10.15 -8.71
C ALA A 58 4.78 -10.47 -9.57
N GLU A 59 5.00 -10.92 -10.80
CA GLU A 59 3.94 -11.23 -11.78
C GLU A 59 3.48 -12.69 -11.78
N ARG A 60 4.04 -13.54 -10.90
CA ARG A 60 3.77 -14.99 -10.88
C ARG A 60 2.80 -15.39 -9.77
N PRO A 61 1.96 -16.43 -9.97
CA PRO A 61 1.07 -16.95 -8.93
C PRO A 61 1.83 -17.82 -7.91
N SER A 62 2.63 -17.16 -7.05
CA SER A 62 3.43 -17.80 -6.00
C SER A 62 2.99 -17.33 -4.60
N PRO A 63 1.77 -17.68 -4.15
CA PRO A 63 1.15 -17.10 -2.96
C PRO A 63 1.96 -17.35 -1.68
N ASP A 64 2.49 -18.56 -1.50
CA ASP A 64 3.28 -18.92 -0.32
C ASP A 64 4.60 -18.12 -0.25
N VAL A 65 5.36 -18.08 -1.35
CA VAL A 65 6.62 -17.31 -1.41
C VAL A 65 6.36 -15.81 -1.26
N LYS A 66 5.30 -15.28 -1.88
CA LYS A 66 4.89 -13.88 -1.73
C LYS A 66 4.54 -13.55 -0.29
N ALA A 67 3.72 -14.38 0.37
CA ALA A 67 3.34 -14.17 1.77
C ALA A 67 4.57 -14.10 2.68
N GLU A 68 5.54 -15.00 2.51
CA GLU A 68 6.77 -15.01 3.30
C GLU A 68 7.72 -13.84 2.97
N LEU A 69 7.78 -13.42 1.70
CA LEU A 69 8.56 -12.27 1.29
C LEU A 69 7.99 -10.98 1.91
N PHE A 70 6.68 -10.76 1.81
CA PHE A 70 6.06 -9.56 2.35
C PHE A 70 6.09 -9.51 3.88
N GLU A 71 5.97 -10.65 4.56
CA GLU A 71 6.21 -10.76 6.00
C GLU A 71 7.66 -10.38 6.36
N LEU A 72 8.66 -10.81 5.57
CA LEU A 72 10.07 -10.41 5.76
C LEU A 72 10.26 -8.90 5.57
N LEU A 73 9.69 -8.32 4.52
CA LEU A 73 9.75 -6.89 4.26
C LEU A 73 9.09 -6.08 5.39
N PHE A 74 7.92 -6.52 5.85
CA PHE A 74 7.23 -5.93 6.99
C PHE A 74 8.08 -6.00 8.27
N ARG A 75 8.62 -7.17 8.63
CA ARG A 75 9.45 -7.32 9.83
C ARG A 75 10.72 -6.49 9.75
N THR A 76 11.31 -6.38 8.56
CA THR A 76 12.48 -5.51 8.33
C THR A 76 12.14 -4.06 8.68
N LEU A 77 11.03 -3.53 8.16
CA LEU A 77 10.58 -2.17 8.49
C LEU A 77 10.21 -2.03 9.97
N HIS A 78 9.40 -2.95 10.48
CA HIS A 78 8.84 -2.88 11.83
C HIS A 78 9.92 -2.95 12.92
N HIS A 79 10.88 -3.86 12.79
CA HIS A 79 11.91 -4.07 13.82
C HIS A 79 13.16 -3.21 13.61
N ASN A 80 13.42 -2.75 12.38
CA ASN A 80 14.60 -1.96 12.05
C ASN A 80 14.25 -0.54 11.60
N TRP A 81 13.17 0.06 12.13
CA TRP A 81 12.74 1.40 11.76
C TRP A 81 13.86 2.45 11.80
N ARG A 82 14.76 2.36 12.79
CA ARG A 82 15.91 3.26 12.95
C ARG A 82 16.95 3.18 11.83
N TYR A 83 16.92 2.12 11.04
CA TYR A 83 17.73 1.99 9.82
C TYR A 83 17.24 2.94 8.73
N PHE A 84 15.93 3.26 8.70
CA PHE A 84 15.32 4.15 7.72
C PHE A 84 15.06 5.56 8.27
N PHE A 85 14.79 5.68 9.57
CA PHE A 85 14.46 6.96 10.21
C PHE A 85 15.24 7.12 11.51
N LYS A 86 16.28 7.95 11.48
CA LYS A 86 17.06 8.23 12.69
C LYS A 86 16.29 9.15 13.62
N SER A 87 16.14 8.71 14.86
CA SER A 87 15.66 9.57 15.94
C SER A 87 16.80 10.49 16.37
N THR A 88 16.66 11.79 16.14
CA THR A 88 17.58 12.80 16.68
C THR A 88 17.12 13.17 18.10
N VAL A 89 18.01 13.03 19.08
CA VAL A 89 17.72 13.37 20.50
C VAL A 89 17.38 14.87 20.67
N LEU A 90 17.79 15.72 19.74
CA LEU A 90 17.41 17.14 19.71
C LEU A 90 15.96 17.38 19.27
N ALA A 91 15.35 16.47 18.50
CA ALA A 91 13.96 16.56 18.06
C ALA A 91 12.95 16.39 19.22
N SER A 92 13.34 15.72 20.31
CA SER A 92 12.49 15.57 21.49
C SER A 92 12.53 16.79 22.42
N VAL A 93 13.59 17.61 22.34
CA VAL A 93 13.77 18.83 23.17
C VAL A 93 13.11 20.04 22.52
N GLN A 94 13.16 20.14 21.19
CA GLN A 94 12.42 21.15 20.43
C GLN A 94 11.06 20.54 20.02
N ARG A 95 10.04 20.71 20.88
CA ARG A 95 8.64 20.44 20.54
C ARG A 95 8.22 21.33 19.36
N GLY A 96 8.51 20.88 18.14
CA GLY A 96 8.13 21.56 16.91
C GLY A 96 9.10 21.28 15.77
N ILE A 97 8.70 20.38 14.87
CA ILE A 97 9.12 20.39 13.46
C ILE A 97 10.60 20.02 13.19
N ALA A 98 11.25 19.22 14.03
CA ALA A 98 12.43 18.49 13.54
C ALA A 98 11.94 17.27 12.76
N GLU A 99 11.91 17.37 11.42
CA GLU A 99 11.66 16.22 10.55
C GLU A 99 12.68 15.12 10.88
N GLU A 100 12.21 13.89 11.12
CA GLU A 100 13.10 12.74 11.30
C GLU A 100 13.99 12.61 10.06
N GLN A 101 15.31 12.56 10.28
CA GLN A 101 16.25 12.38 9.20
C GLN A 101 16.07 10.98 8.59
N MET A 102 15.70 10.96 7.32
CA MET A 102 15.56 9.72 6.56
C MET A 102 16.94 9.24 6.10
N GLU A 103 17.17 7.94 6.23
CA GLU A 103 18.31 7.22 5.68
C GLU A 103 17.81 6.06 4.81
N ASN A 104 18.64 5.61 3.86
CA ASN A 104 18.34 4.46 3.01
C ASN A 104 17.00 4.59 2.26
N GLU A 105 16.66 5.82 1.83
CA GLU A 105 15.43 6.13 1.11
C GLU A 105 15.15 5.24 -0.11
N PRO A 106 16.13 4.92 -0.99
CA PRO A 106 15.87 4.06 -2.14
C PRO A 106 15.33 2.67 -1.74
N GLN A 107 15.86 2.10 -0.67
CA GLN A 107 15.44 0.80 -0.16
C GLN A 107 14.03 0.87 0.44
N PHE A 108 13.75 1.89 1.26
CA PHE A 108 12.41 2.11 1.81
C PHE A 108 11.37 2.28 0.69
N SER A 109 11.69 3.11 -0.29
CA SER A 109 10.81 3.39 -1.43
C SER A 109 10.56 2.14 -2.28
N ALA A 110 11.58 1.32 -2.53
CA ALA A 110 11.42 0.06 -3.26
C ALA A 110 10.48 -0.90 -2.51
N ILE A 111 10.62 -1.03 -1.18
CA ILE A 111 9.73 -1.86 -0.35
C ILE A 111 8.29 -1.33 -0.40
N MET A 112 8.10 -0.01 -0.20
CA MET A 112 6.76 0.59 -0.27
C MET A 112 6.12 0.44 -1.65
N GLN A 113 6.89 0.57 -2.73
CA GLN A 113 6.39 0.32 -4.08
C GLN A 113 5.93 -1.12 -4.25
N ALA A 114 6.66 -2.11 -3.72
CA ALA A 114 6.21 -3.50 -3.73
C ALA A 114 4.89 -3.70 -2.97
N PHE A 115 4.73 -3.05 -1.80
CA PHE A 115 3.44 -3.03 -1.10
C PHE A 115 2.31 -2.44 -1.95
N GLY A 116 2.54 -1.28 -2.57
CA GLY A 116 1.54 -0.65 -3.44
C GLY A 116 1.14 -1.54 -4.63
N GLN A 117 2.11 -2.17 -5.29
CA GLN A 117 1.87 -3.11 -6.39
C GLN A 117 1.12 -4.37 -5.96
N SER A 118 1.33 -4.83 -4.72
CA SER A 118 0.61 -6.01 -4.21
C SER A 118 -0.91 -5.82 -4.15
N PHE A 119 -1.39 -4.59 -3.99
CA PHE A 119 -2.83 -4.28 -3.97
C PHE A 119 -3.50 -4.30 -5.34
N LEU A 120 -2.71 -4.40 -6.41
CA LEU A 120 -3.21 -4.61 -7.77
C LEU A 120 -3.39 -6.10 -8.10
N GLN A 121 -2.91 -6.99 -7.23
CA GLN A 121 -2.99 -8.43 -7.44
C GLN A 121 -4.36 -8.98 -7.00
N PRO A 122 -4.83 -10.10 -7.59
CA PRO A 122 -6.14 -10.68 -7.28
C PRO A 122 -6.17 -11.52 -5.99
N ASP A 123 -5.02 -11.76 -5.35
CA ASP A 123 -4.95 -12.60 -4.15
C ASP A 123 -5.43 -11.84 -2.91
N ILE A 124 -6.64 -12.16 -2.48
CA ILE A 124 -7.29 -11.57 -1.30
C ILE A 124 -6.51 -11.80 0.01
N HIS A 125 -5.83 -12.93 0.18
CA HIS A 125 -5.11 -13.22 1.41
C HIS A 125 -3.87 -12.34 1.50
N LEU A 126 -3.12 -12.24 0.39
CA LEU A 126 -1.98 -11.35 0.28
C LEU A 126 -2.39 -9.88 0.45
N PHE A 127 -3.50 -9.47 -0.19
CA PHE A 127 -4.06 -8.13 -0.04
C PHE A 127 -4.35 -7.83 1.44
N LYS A 128 -5.09 -8.72 2.13
CA LYS A 128 -5.45 -8.56 3.54
C LYS A 128 -4.22 -8.47 4.43
N GLN A 129 -3.25 -9.37 4.22
CA GLN A 129 -2.00 -9.43 4.95
C GLN A 129 -1.22 -8.10 4.81
N ASN A 130 -1.05 -7.62 3.58
CA ASN A 130 -0.28 -6.41 3.31
C ASN A 130 -0.97 -5.13 3.78
N LEU A 131 -2.30 -5.08 3.72
CA LEU A 131 -3.07 -3.98 4.31
C LEU A 131 -2.90 -3.94 5.83
N PHE A 132 -2.97 -5.11 6.49
CA PHE A 132 -2.73 -5.23 7.93
C PHE A 132 -1.31 -4.77 8.32
N TYR A 133 -0.30 -5.10 7.52
CA TYR A 133 1.07 -4.62 7.77
C TYR A 133 1.20 -3.11 7.67
N LEU A 134 0.62 -2.47 6.64
CA LEU A 134 0.65 -1.01 6.54
C LEU A 134 -0.05 -0.34 7.73
N GLU A 135 -1.21 -0.85 8.14
CA GLU A 135 -1.94 -0.35 9.30
C GLU A 135 -1.14 -0.54 10.59
N THR A 136 -0.43 -1.66 10.73
CA THR A 136 0.45 -1.93 11.87
C THR A 136 1.63 -0.95 11.91
N LEU A 137 2.31 -0.74 10.77
CA LEU A 137 3.40 0.24 10.65
C LEU A 137 2.90 1.66 10.94
N ASN A 138 1.69 2.02 10.47
CA ASN A 138 1.11 3.31 10.78
C ASN A 138 0.78 3.47 12.27
N SER A 139 0.16 2.46 12.88
CA SER A 139 -0.18 2.47 14.30
C SER A 139 1.05 2.59 15.19
N LYS A 140 2.13 1.85 14.89
CA LYS A 140 3.35 1.80 15.70
C LYS A 140 4.34 2.92 15.41
N GLN A 141 4.46 3.36 14.16
CA GLN A 141 5.54 4.23 13.70
C GLN A 141 5.07 5.47 12.94
N LYS A 142 3.75 5.69 12.86
CA LYS A 142 3.14 6.81 12.14
C LYS A 142 3.60 6.88 10.68
N LEU A 143 3.69 5.71 10.01
CA LEU A 143 4.07 5.57 8.61
C LEU A 143 3.42 6.63 7.72
N TYR A 144 2.10 6.82 7.81
CA TYR A 144 1.39 7.75 6.94
C TYR A 144 1.72 9.21 7.21
N HIS A 145 2.28 9.53 8.38
CA HIS A 145 2.70 10.89 8.73
C HIS A 145 4.14 11.20 8.27
N LYS A 146 4.92 10.18 7.87
CA LYS A 146 6.28 10.40 7.39
C LYS A 146 6.25 11.16 6.07
N LYS A 147 7.13 12.17 5.96
CA LYS A 147 7.20 13.07 4.81
C LYS A 147 7.23 12.32 3.49
N ILE A 148 8.15 11.36 3.36
CA ILE A 148 8.29 10.54 2.15
C ILE A 148 6.95 9.89 1.77
N PHE A 149 6.26 9.25 2.72
CA PHE A 149 4.98 8.61 2.44
C PHE A 149 3.94 9.65 2.00
N ARG A 150 3.79 10.75 2.74
CA ARG A 150 2.84 11.82 2.41
C ARG A 150 3.07 12.43 1.04
N THR A 151 4.32 12.71 0.69
CA THR A 151 4.65 13.50 -0.50
C THR A 151 4.79 12.65 -1.75
N THR A 152 5.17 11.37 -1.65
CA THR A 152 5.47 10.53 -2.83
C THR A 152 4.54 9.35 -3.00
N MET A 153 3.90 8.85 -1.94
CA MET A 153 3.20 7.56 -1.98
C MET A 153 1.70 7.66 -1.65
N LEU A 154 1.32 8.55 -0.73
CA LEU A 154 -0.03 8.61 -0.16
C LEU A 154 -1.11 8.67 -1.23
N PHE A 155 -0.94 9.55 -2.22
CA PHE A 155 -1.85 9.67 -3.34
C PHE A 155 -2.07 8.33 -4.06
N GLN A 156 -0.98 7.63 -4.39
CA GLN A 156 -1.05 6.37 -5.14
C GLN A 156 -1.74 5.27 -4.34
N PHE A 157 -1.43 5.15 -3.04
CA PHE A 157 -2.07 4.16 -2.16
C PHE A 157 -3.56 4.42 -2.00
N VAL A 158 -3.96 5.67 -1.70
CA VAL A 158 -5.38 6.02 -1.56
C VAL A 158 -6.13 5.80 -2.88
N ASN A 159 -5.52 6.16 -4.01
CA ASN A 159 -6.10 5.92 -5.34
C ASN A 159 -6.33 4.43 -5.59
N VAL A 160 -5.33 3.57 -5.38
CA VAL A 160 -5.47 2.12 -5.59
C VAL A 160 -6.57 1.54 -4.70
N LEU A 161 -6.62 1.90 -3.42
CA LEU A 161 -7.64 1.42 -2.49
C LEU A 161 -9.05 1.87 -2.88
N LEU A 162 -9.22 3.12 -3.32
CA LEU A 162 -10.51 3.59 -3.86
C LEU A 162 -10.90 2.84 -5.14
N GLN A 163 -9.97 2.62 -6.06
CA GLN A 163 -10.26 1.84 -7.27
C GLN A 163 -10.68 0.40 -6.93
N VAL A 164 -10.07 -0.23 -5.92
CA VAL A 164 -10.49 -1.56 -5.43
C VAL A 164 -11.96 -1.55 -4.98
N LEU A 165 -12.38 -0.53 -4.22
CA LEU A 165 -13.79 -0.38 -3.81
C LEU A 165 -14.72 -0.15 -5.02
N VAL A 166 -14.30 0.68 -5.98
CA VAL A 166 -15.07 0.98 -7.19
C VAL A 166 -15.26 -0.27 -8.07
N HIS A 167 -14.22 -1.07 -8.23
CA HIS A 167 -14.26 -2.28 -9.04
C HIS A 167 -14.82 -3.50 -8.31
N LYS A 168 -15.06 -3.42 -7.00
CA LYS A 168 -15.44 -4.55 -6.15
C LYS A 168 -14.50 -5.76 -6.25
N SER A 169 -13.21 -5.55 -6.56
CA SER A 169 -12.26 -6.65 -6.71
C SER A 169 -12.01 -7.39 -5.38
N HIS A 170 -12.18 -6.70 -4.25
CA HIS A 170 -11.97 -7.24 -2.90
C HIS A 170 -13.13 -6.85 -1.96
N ASP A 171 -14.39 -7.05 -2.36
CA ASP A 171 -15.60 -6.60 -1.64
C ASP A 171 -15.68 -7.15 -0.18
N LEU A 172 -15.05 -8.30 0.09
CA LEU A 172 -14.95 -8.90 1.43
C LEU A 172 -14.07 -8.09 2.41
N LEU A 173 -13.25 -7.16 1.91
CA LEU A 173 -12.33 -6.33 2.71
C LEU A 173 -12.74 -4.85 2.70
N GLN A 174 -13.97 -4.54 2.29
CA GLN A 174 -14.42 -3.16 2.09
C GLN A 174 -14.30 -2.30 3.37
N GLU A 175 -14.51 -2.90 4.54
CA GLU A 175 -14.42 -2.21 5.84
C GLU A 175 -12.96 -1.87 6.17
N GLU A 176 -12.06 -2.85 6.07
CA GLU A 176 -10.63 -2.64 6.30
C GLU A 176 -10.04 -1.64 5.31
N ILE A 177 -10.45 -1.70 4.05
CA ILE A 177 -10.04 -0.72 3.02
C ILE A 177 -10.54 0.68 3.36
N GLY A 178 -11.81 0.82 3.78
CA GLY A 178 -12.37 2.10 4.20
C GLY A 178 -11.62 2.73 5.38
N ILE A 179 -11.25 1.91 6.38
CA ILE A 179 -10.45 2.35 7.53
C ILE A 179 -9.05 2.80 7.08
N ALA A 180 -8.39 2.05 6.20
CA ALA A 180 -7.07 2.43 5.70
C ALA A 180 -7.10 3.76 4.92
N ILE A 181 -8.11 3.95 4.05
CA ILE A 181 -8.33 5.22 3.33
C ILE A 181 -8.53 6.36 4.32
N TYR A 182 -9.33 6.18 5.36
CA TYR A 182 -9.51 7.17 6.42
C TYR A 182 -8.19 7.49 7.12
N ASN A 183 -7.43 6.47 7.54
CA ASN A 183 -6.18 6.67 8.26
C ASN A 183 -5.15 7.44 7.41
N MET A 184 -5.10 7.19 6.10
CA MET A 184 -4.29 7.97 5.16
C MET A 184 -4.80 9.40 4.98
N ALA A 185 -6.12 9.58 4.77
CA ALA A 185 -6.72 10.91 4.62
C ALA A 185 -6.58 11.77 5.88
N SER A 186 -6.64 11.16 7.06
CA SER A 186 -6.58 11.84 8.36
C SER A 186 -5.26 12.57 8.63
N VAL A 187 -4.20 12.21 7.90
CA VAL A 187 -2.90 12.89 7.99
C VAL A 187 -2.98 14.31 7.43
N ASP A 188 -3.82 14.54 6.43
CA ASP A 188 -4.02 15.81 5.77
C ASP A 188 -5.40 15.85 5.09
N PHE A 189 -6.44 16.05 5.90
CA PHE A 189 -7.81 16.14 5.38
C PHE A 189 -7.98 17.30 4.39
N ASP A 190 -7.28 18.41 4.63
CA ASP A 190 -7.38 19.58 3.76
C ASP A 190 -6.81 19.24 2.37
N GLY A 191 -5.63 18.60 2.31
CA GLY A 191 -5.07 18.06 1.06
C GLY A 191 -5.94 16.98 0.41
N PHE A 192 -6.56 16.11 1.21
CA PHE A 192 -7.47 15.07 0.71
C PHE A 192 -8.68 15.69 -0.01
N PHE A 193 -9.36 16.65 0.62
CA PHE A 193 -10.57 17.24 0.05
C PHE A 193 -10.28 18.26 -1.05
N ALA A 194 -9.22 19.07 -0.91
CA ALA A 194 -8.93 20.16 -1.84
C ALA A 194 -8.14 19.73 -3.09
N ALA A 195 -7.34 18.66 -2.99
CA ALA A 195 -6.49 18.20 -4.10
C ALA A 195 -6.80 16.77 -4.52
N PHE A 196 -6.69 15.80 -3.61
CA PHE A 196 -6.81 14.39 -3.95
C PHE A 196 -8.18 14.03 -4.55
N LEU A 197 -9.28 14.37 -3.86
CA LEU A 197 -10.63 13.99 -4.28
C LEU A 197 -11.01 14.57 -5.66
N PRO A 198 -10.80 15.87 -5.95
CA PRO A 198 -10.99 16.42 -7.30
C PRO A 198 -10.16 15.72 -8.38
N GLU A 199 -8.90 15.39 -8.09
CA GLU A 199 -8.01 14.71 -9.03
C GLU A 199 -8.47 13.27 -9.30
N PHE A 200 -8.85 12.53 -8.25
CA PHE A 200 -9.45 11.20 -8.34
C PHE A 200 -10.72 11.19 -9.20
N LEU A 201 -11.62 12.15 -8.98
CA LEU A 201 -12.84 12.26 -9.78
C LEU A 201 -12.54 12.59 -11.24
N THR A 202 -11.55 13.45 -11.48
CA THR A 202 -11.11 13.81 -12.83
C THR A 202 -10.57 12.60 -13.57
N SER A 203 -9.82 11.72 -12.91
CA SER A 203 -9.25 10.50 -13.49
C SER A 203 -10.25 9.35 -13.65
N CYS A 204 -11.47 9.47 -13.12
CA CYS A 204 -12.49 8.44 -13.29
C CYS A 204 -13.03 8.41 -14.73
N ASP A 205 -12.86 7.26 -15.39
CA ASP A 205 -13.47 6.97 -16.68
C ASP A 205 -14.95 6.56 -16.57
N GLY A 206 -15.68 6.65 -17.68
CA GLY A 206 -17.08 6.20 -17.79
C GLY A 206 -18.10 7.11 -17.10
N VAL A 207 -17.70 8.32 -16.70
CA VAL A 207 -18.57 9.36 -16.14
C VAL A 207 -18.23 10.72 -16.75
N ASP A 208 -19.26 11.53 -17.01
CA ASP A 208 -19.11 12.84 -17.65
C ASP A 208 -18.72 13.94 -16.63
N ALA A 209 -18.37 15.13 -17.15
CA ALA A 209 -17.94 16.26 -16.32
C ALA A 209 -19.01 16.72 -15.31
N ASN A 210 -20.30 16.66 -15.68
CA ASN A 210 -21.39 17.04 -14.79
C ASN A 210 -21.56 16.01 -13.67
N GLN A 211 -21.50 14.72 -13.98
CA GLN A 211 -21.53 13.64 -12.99
C GLN A 211 -20.35 13.75 -12.01
N LYS A 212 -19.13 14.02 -12.51
CA LYS A 212 -17.95 14.28 -11.67
C LYS A 212 -18.17 15.45 -10.71
N ASN A 213 -18.72 16.56 -11.20
CA ASN A 213 -19.04 17.72 -10.36
C ASN A 213 -20.11 17.41 -9.30
N VAL A 214 -21.15 16.64 -9.64
CA VAL A 214 -22.19 16.22 -8.68
C VAL A 214 -21.60 15.31 -7.60
N LEU A 215 -20.78 14.33 -7.97
CA LEU A 215 -20.08 13.45 -7.03
C LEU A 215 -19.22 14.24 -6.04
N GLY A 216 -18.41 15.17 -6.56
CA GLY A 216 -17.56 16.03 -5.72
C GLY A 216 -18.36 16.90 -4.77
N ARG A 217 -19.44 17.54 -5.24
CA ARG A 217 -20.31 18.39 -4.40
C ARG A 217 -21.06 17.60 -3.32
N ASN A 218 -21.43 16.36 -3.60
CA ASN A 218 -22.18 15.51 -2.67
C ASN A 218 -21.28 14.81 -1.64
N PHE A 219 -19.96 14.82 -1.83
CA PHE A 219 -19.03 14.30 -0.84
C PHE A 219 -18.92 15.26 0.35
N LYS A 220 -19.44 14.85 1.50
CA LYS A 220 -19.35 15.65 2.73
C LYS A 220 -17.94 15.59 3.32
N MET A 221 -17.43 16.72 3.79
CA MET A 221 -16.10 16.85 4.39
C MET A 221 -16.04 16.41 5.86
N ASP A 222 -16.75 15.32 6.19
CA ASP A 222 -16.77 14.78 7.55
C ASP A 222 -15.39 14.16 7.89
N ARG A 223 -14.91 14.43 9.11
CA ARG A 223 -13.55 14.05 9.55
C ARG A 223 -13.53 12.94 10.59
N ASP A 224 -14.68 12.52 11.11
CA ASP A 224 -14.79 11.34 11.95
C ASP A 224 -14.84 10.07 11.10
N LEU A 225 -14.24 8.99 11.62
CA LEU A 225 -14.13 7.71 10.92
C LEU A 225 -15.48 7.18 10.39
N PRO A 226 -16.56 7.09 11.20
CA PRO A 226 -17.83 6.54 10.74
C PRO A 226 -18.45 7.34 9.58
N SER A 227 -18.49 8.67 9.70
CA SER A 227 -19.11 9.51 8.68
C SER A 227 -18.27 9.56 7.41
N PHE A 228 -16.94 9.63 7.54
CA PHE A 228 -16.02 9.61 6.41
C PHE A 228 -16.13 8.30 5.60
N THR A 229 -16.09 7.13 6.25
CA THR A 229 -16.19 5.85 5.54
C THR A 229 -17.55 5.69 4.87
N GLN A 230 -18.63 6.14 5.52
CA GLN A 230 -19.95 6.18 4.89
C GLN A 230 -19.97 7.06 3.62
N ASN A 231 -19.30 8.22 3.65
CA ASN A 231 -19.18 9.09 2.48
C ASN A 231 -18.35 8.46 1.35
N VAL A 232 -17.26 7.75 1.69
CA VAL A 232 -16.48 6.96 0.71
C VAL A 232 -17.35 5.88 0.05
N HIS A 233 -18.10 5.09 0.83
CA HIS A 233 -18.98 4.07 0.27
C HIS A 233 -20.11 4.67 -0.59
N ARG A 234 -20.68 5.81 -0.18
CA ARG A 234 -21.68 6.53 -0.98
C ARG A 234 -21.09 6.97 -2.32
N LEU A 235 -19.93 7.62 -2.30
CA LEU A 235 -19.21 8.04 -3.50
C LEU A 235 -18.97 6.87 -4.46
N VAL A 236 -18.44 5.76 -3.93
CA VAL A 236 -18.16 4.55 -4.70
C VAL A 236 -19.43 3.99 -5.34
N ASN A 237 -20.53 3.94 -4.60
CA ASN A 237 -21.81 3.44 -5.13
C ASN A 237 -22.38 4.35 -6.21
N ASP A 238 -22.37 5.67 -6.00
CA ASP A 238 -22.87 6.65 -6.97
C ASP A 238 -22.04 6.64 -8.26
N LEU A 239 -20.70 6.56 -8.14
CA LEU A 239 -19.80 6.44 -9.29
C LEU A 239 -20.09 5.18 -10.12
N ARG A 240 -20.29 4.05 -9.45
CA ARG A 240 -20.63 2.77 -10.11
C ARG A 240 -22.00 2.84 -10.78
N TYR A 241 -22.97 3.49 -10.14
CA TYR A 241 -24.29 3.71 -10.71
C TYR A 241 -24.23 4.55 -11.99
N TYR A 242 -23.50 5.67 -11.99
CA TYR A 242 -23.32 6.48 -13.20
C TYR A 242 -22.65 5.70 -14.32
N ARG A 243 -21.58 4.95 -14.01
CA ARG A 243 -20.95 4.06 -14.99
C ARG A 243 -21.97 3.08 -15.58
N LEU A 244 -22.78 2.42 -14.77
CA LEU A 244 -23.79 1.47 -15.26
C LEU A 244 -24.81 2.15 -16.19
N CYS A 245 -25.34 3.31 -15.79
CA CYS A 245 -26.28 4.08 -16.60
C CYS A 245 -25.68 4.46 -17.95
N ASN A 246 -24.44 4.99 -17.96
CA ASN A 246 -23.77 5.42 -19.18
C ASN A 246 -23.47 4.25 -20.13
N HIS A 247 -23.10 3.07 -19.61
CA HIS A 247 -22.89 1.86 -20.42
C HIS A 247 -24.20 1.27 -20.97
N SER A 248 -25.33 1.50 -20.31
CA SER A 248 -26.64 0.96 -20.72
C SER A 248 -27.33 1.81 -21.81
N LEU A 249 -26.74 2.95 -22.20
CA LEU A 249 -27.28 3.80 -23.25
C LEU A 249 -27.16 3.13 -24.64
N PRO A 250 -28.20 3.17 -25.49
CA PRO A 250 -28.18 2.54 -26.80
C PRO A 250 -27.03 3.03 -27.71
N PRO A 251 -26.48 2.17 -28.60
CA PRO A 251 -25.51 2.60 -29.61
C PRO A 251 -26.14 3.70 -30.48
N GLY A 252 -25.54 4.90 -30.49
CA GLY A 252 -26.06 6.06 -31.22
C GLY A 252 -26.61 7.18 -30.34
N THR A 253 -26.78 6.93 -29.03
CA THR A 253 -26.78 8.01 -28.04
C THR A 253 -25.34 8.53 -27.99
N VAL A 254 -25.13 9.85 -28.11
CA VAL A 254 -23.79 10.45 -28.16
C VAL A 254 -22.93 9.83 -27.05
N LYS A 255 -21.88 9.10 -27.42
CA LYS A 255 -20.81 8.75 -26.48
C LYS A 255 -20.15 10.08 -26.15
N LEU A 256 -20.56 10.67 -25.03
CA LEU A 256 -20.02 11.91 -24.47
C LEU A 256 -18.78 11.59 -23.64
#